data_AF-A0A0F8W214-F1
#
_entry.id   AF-A0A0F8W214-F1
#
_cell.length_a   1.000
_cell.length_b   1.000
_cell.length_c   1.000
_cell.angle_alpha   90.00
_cell.angle_beta   90.00
_cell.angle_gamma   90.00
#
_symmetry.space_group_name_H-M   'P 1'
#
loop_
_entity.id
_entity.type
_entity.pdbx_description
1 polymer ?
#
loop_
_entity_poly.entity_id
_entity_poly.type
_entity_poly.pdbx_seq_one_letter_code
_entity_poly.pdbx_strand_id
1 'polypeptide(L)'
;WPTKGTVNIEIEGPVGQRAGSMGMAGTSIVINGSTSDDVGWINCGANITVLGDVTNGAHNAGAQGLLYVQGSGGARCDTMTKRNPRFPPLQSWYFRDVGDSFAEFKAGGIAVVCGVDPRNPDNILGYRPCVGMVGGTVYFRGQIKEYAKEDVMLEELTSQDWEWLTTNMKPYLAAIDKATYEAELTKSIGDWRKIRARTPEEKAERRAAMGTDIESWRLNVWEKETGAGGIFGAYLEHDRTIIEFVPAGADRRFKPVWNNNKYLPPCAWACPSDIPTQQRASLIRQDRYEEALELVLKYSPFPGTVCGTVCPNLCMDACTRGQIDRPLDIKSLGRLSLDIP
;
A
#
# COMPACT_ATOMS: atom_id res chain seq x y z
N TRP A 1 -23.40 6.47 14.07
CA TRP A 1 -24.65 6.94 14.69
C TRP A 1 -25.28 7.99 13.79
N PRO A 2 -26.32 7.67 12.98
CA PRO A 2 -27.15 8.70 12.40
C PRO A 2 -28.15 9.17 13.47
N THR A 3 -28.03 10.43 13.88
CA THR A 3 -29.12 11.12 14.60
C THR A 3 -30.30 11.30 13.65
N LYS A 4 -31.52 11.41 14.16
CA LYS A 4 -32.78 11.48 13.36
C LYS A 4 -32.90 12.69 12.40
N GLY A 5 -31.86 13.52 12.25
CA GLY A 5 -31.89 14.74 11.44
C GLY A 5 -30.59 14.95 10.67
N THR A 6 -30.69 15.74 9.61
CA THR A 6 -29.57 16.17 8.78
C THR A 6 -28.66 17.11 9.57
N VAL A 7 -27.35 16.86 9.55
CA VAL A 7 -26.33 17.77 10.09
C VAL A 7 -25.86 18.66 8.95
N ASN A 8 -26.02 19.97 9.12
CA ASN A 8 -25.50 20.97 8.17
C ASN A 8 -24.27 21.64 8.79
N ILE A 9 -23.18 21.68 8.04
CA ILE A 9 -21.91 22.29 8.43
C ILE A 9 -21.55 23.33 7.37
N GLU A 10 -21.27 24.54 7.81
CA GLU A 10 -20.75 25.61 6.96
C GLU A 10 -19.34 25.96 7.45
N ILE A 11 -18.38 26.05 6.52
CA ILE A 11 -16.98 26.29 6.83
C ILE A 11 -16.53 27.54 6.08
N GLU A 12 -16.12 28.55 6.83
CA GLU A 12 -15.56 29.80 6.30
C GLU A 12 -14.04 29.87 6.55
N GLY A 13 -13.33 30.53 5.63
CA GLY A 13 -11.89 30.74 5.73
C GLY A 13 -11.04 29.61 5.14
N PRO A 14 -9.74 29.55 5.46
CA PRO A 14 -8.82 28.56 4.90
C PRO A 14 -9.17 27.13 5.35
N VAL A 15 -9.51 26.27 4.39
CA VAL A 15 -9.85 24.86 4.66
C VAL A 15 -8.68 23.93 4.34
N GLY A 16 -8.24 23.20 5.37
CA GLY A 16 -7.14 22.25 5.28
C GLY A 16 -7.48 20.95 4.57
N GLN A 17 -6.56 20.00 4.63
CA GLN A 17 -6.70 18.69 3.98
C GLN A 17 -7.87 17.90 4.59
N ARG A 18 -8.45 17.00 3.78
CA ARG A 18 -9.42 15.98 4.23
C ARG A 18 -10.74 16.53 4.76
N ALA A 19 -11.12 17.74 4.37
CA ALA A 19 -12.44 18.28 4.69
C ALA A 19 -13.55 17.32 4.23
N GLY A 20 -14.51 17.01 5.12
CA GLY A 20 -15.62 16.09 4.81
C GLY A 20 -15.21 14.62 4.62
N SER A 21 -14.01 14.22 5.01
CA SER A 21 -13.57 12.82 4.92
C SER A 21 -14.42 11.88 5.77
N MET A 22 -14.60 10.64 5.30
CA MET A 22 -15.44 9.62 5.93
C MET A 22 -16.87 10.10 6.20
N GLY A 23 -17.34 11.09 5.44
CA GLY A 23 -18.66 11.66 5.57
C GLY A 23 -19.75 10.60 5.42
N MET A 24 -20.79 10.68 6.26
CA MET A 24 -21.88 9.72 6.29
C MET A 24 -23.18 10.35 5.78
N ALA A 25 -24.09 9.49 5.30
CA ALA A 25 -25.43 9.89 4.91
C ALA A 25 -26.12 10.73 6.00
N GLY A 26 -26.80 11.79 5.58
CA GLY A 26 -27.41 12.77 6.49
C GLY A 26 -26.48 13.92 6.90
N THR A 27 -25.30 14.04 6.28
CA THR A 27 -24.39 15.17 6.50
C THR A 27 -24.33 16.04 5.24
N SER A 28 -24.51 17.35 5.39
CA SER A 28 -24.32 18.36 4.37
C SER A 28 -23.21 19.31 4.79
N ILE A 29 -22.22 19.54 3.93
CA ILE A 29 -21.06 20.40 4.20
C ILE A 29 -20.95 21.42 3.08
N VAL A 30 -20.94 22.71 3.43
CA VAL A 30 -20.66 23.80 2.50
C VAL A 30 -19.35 24.46 2.90
N ILE A 31 -18.42 24.57 1.96
CA ILE A 31 -17.12 25.23 2.13
C ILE A 31 -17.15 26.52 1.31
N ASN A 32 -17.11 27.66 2.00
CA ASN A 32 -17.12 29.00 1.41
C ASN A 32 -15.72 29.41 0.97
N GLY A 33 -15.24 28.78 -0.11
CA GLY A 33 -13.93 29.03 -0.71
C GLY A 33 -13.29 27.74 -1.25
N SER A 34 -11.98 27.80 -1.48
CA SER A 34 -11.20 26.63 -1.91
C SER A 34 -10.77 25.77 -0.73
N THR A 35 -10.51 24.48 -0.98
CA THR A 35 -10.01 23.52 0.03
C THR A 35 -8.76 22.81 -0.47
N SER A 36 -7.92 22.42 0.49
CA SER A 36 -6.74 21.58 0.24
C SER A 36 -7.11 20.12 -0.07
N ASP A 37 -6.11 19.24 -0.08
CA ASP A 37 -6.17 17.91 -0.69
C ASP A 37 -7.19 16.99 -0.02
N ASP A 38 -7.65 15.97 -0.75
CA ASP A 38 -8.43 14.85 -0.24
C ASP A 38 -9.81 15.24 0.36
N VAL A 39 -10.43 16.33 -0.12
CA VAL A 39 -11.82 16.65 0.24
C VAL A 39 -12.74 15.46 -0.07
N GLY A 40 -13.57 15.04 0.89
CA GLY A 40 -14.44 13.88 0.72
C GLY A 40 -13.69 12.54 0.61
N TRP A 41 -12.48 12.42 1.14
CA TRP A 41 -11.76 11.15 1.17
C TRP A 41 -12.55 10.06 1.89
N ILE A 42 -12.72 8.89 1.26
CA ILE A 42 -13.54 7.77 1.74
C ILE A 42 -14.97 8.24 2.09
N ASN A 43 -15.54 9.16 1.30
CA ASN A 43 -16.93 9.57 1.49
C ASN A 43 -17.87 8.35 1.39
N CYS A 44 -18.73 8.23 2.38
CA CYS A 44 -19.69 7.14 2.55
C CYS A 44 -21.13 7.66 2.61
N GLY A 45 -21.39 8.88 2.12
CA GLY A 45 -22.76 9.39 1.94
C GLY A 45 -22.98 10.87 2.23
N ALA A 46 -21.95 11.63 2.62
CA ALA A 46 -22.10 13.07 2.82
C ALA A 46 -22.25 13.81 1.48
N ASN A 47 -23.00 14.92 1.52
CA ASN A 47 -23.08 15.88 0.44
C ASN A 47 -22.12 17.04 0.77
N ILE A 48 -21.15 17.29 -0.10
CA ILE A 48 -20.11 18.28 0.09
C ILE A 48 -20.18 19.25 -1.08
N THR A 49 -20.26 20.54 -0.80
CA THR A 49 -20.21 21.62 -1.80
C THR A 49 -19.05 22.54 -1.48
N VAL A 50 -18.18 22.77 -2.47
CA VAL A 50 -17.01 23.64 -2.38
C VAL A 50 -17.23 24.81 -3.33
N LEU A 51 -17.33 26.02 -2.81
CA LEU A 51 -17.54 27.26 -3.58
C LEU A 51 -16.20 27.86 -4.08
N GLY A 52 -15.28 26.99 -4.47
CA GLY A 52 -13.94 27.33 -4.94
C GLY A 52 -13.27 26.13 -5.60
N ASP A 53 -11.95 26.15 -5.67
CA ASP A 53 -11.15 25.05 -6.22
C ASP A 53 -10.92 23.96 -5.16
N VAL A 54 -10.76 22.72 -5.63
CA VAL A 54 -10.24 21.62 -4.81
C VAL A 54 -8.87 21.24 -5.35
N THR A 55 -7.91 20.97 -4.47
CA THR A 55 -6.59 20.51 -4.90
C THR A 55 -6.62 19.00 -5.17
N ASN A 56 -5.59 18.26 -4.80
CA ASN A 56 -5.42 16.88 -5.27
C ASN A 56 -6.33 15.92 -4.52
N GLY A 57 -6.67 14.80 -5.15
CA GLY A 57 -7.30 13.68 -4.46
C GLY A 57 -8.74 13.89 -4.02
N ALA A 58 -9.45 14.88 -4.57
CA ALA A 58 -10.85 15.09 -4.25
C ALA A 58 -11.68 13.82 -4.50
N HIS A 59 -12.52 13.47 -3.53
CA HIS A 59 -13.37 12.28 -3.48
C HIS A 59 -12.63 10.92 -3.54
N ASN A 60 -11.33 10.91 -3.25
CA ASN A 60 -10.52 9.69 -3.28
C ASN A 60 -11.13 8.57 -2.45
N ALA A 61 -11.17 7.38 -3.04
CA ALA A 61 -11.63 6.15 -2.41
C ALA A 61 -13.08 6.15 -1.88
N GLY A 62 -13.89 7.17 -2.19
CA GLY A 62 -15.29 7.24 -1.79
C GLY A 62 -16.15 6.14 -2.41
N ALA A 63 -17.27 5.81 -1.76
CA ALA A 63 -18.22 4.79 -2.24
C ALA A 63 -19.65 5.32 -2.41
N GLN A 64 -19.99 6.42 -1.73
CA GLN A 64 -21.30 7.05 -1.73
C GLN A 64 -21.17 8.55 -1.44
N GLY A 65 -22.24 9.29 -1.65
CA GLY A 65 -22.29 10.73 -1.40
C GLY A 65 -21.99 11.55 -2.64
N LEU A 66 -21.86 12.84 -2.43
CA LEU A 66 -21.88 13.82 -3.50
C LEU A 66 -20.84 14.89 -3.22
N LEU A 67 -20.06 15.24 -4.24
CA LEU A 67 -19.12 16.34 -4.23
C LEU A 67 -19.45 17.30 -5.37
N TYR A 68 -19.76 18.54 -5.04
CA TYR A 68 -19.97 19.65 -5.98
C TYR A 68 -18.86 20.67 -5.83
N VAL A 69 -18.16 21.00 -6.92
CA VAL A 69 -17.02 21.91 -6.93
C VAL A 69 -17.27 23.05 -7.91
N GLN A 70 -17.37 24.28 -7.40
CA GLN A 70 -17.55 25.49 -8.22
C GLN A 70 -16.33 25.80 -9.11
N GLY A 71 -15.14 25.38 -8.70
CA GLY A 71 -13.88 25.59 -9.41
C GLY A 71 -13.40 24.37 -10.19
N SER A 72 -12.07 24.23 -10.23
CA SER A 72 -11.34 23.11 -10.82
C SER A 72 -10.96 22.06 -9.77
N GLY A 73 -10.69 20.83 -10.22
CA GLY A 73 -10.05 19.78 -9.41
C GLY A 73 -8.54 19.67 -9.67
N GLY A 74 -7.75 19.35 -8.65
CA GLY A 74 -6.32 19.07 -8.81
C GLY A 74 -6.03 17.70 -9.44
N ALA A 75 -4.81 17.21 -9.26
CA ALA A 75 -4.40 15.89 -9.75
C ALA A 75 -5.06 14.77 -8.94
N ARG A 76 -5.23 13.60 -9.56
CA ARG A 76 -5.69 12.35 -8.93
C ARG A 76 -7.04 12.49 -8.22
N CYS A 77 -7.90 13.41 -8.66
CA CYS A 77 -9.27 13.45 -8.19
C CYS A 77 -10.03 12.21 -8.69
N ASP A 78 -11.03 11.77 -7.92
CA ASP A 78 -11.86 10.59 -8.21
C ASP A 78 -11.11 9.24 -8.21
N THR A 79 -9.87 9.20 -7.71
CA THR A 79 -9.07 7.97 -7.70
C THR A 79 -9.68 6.91 -6.78
N MET A 80 -9.74 5.66 -7.25
CA MET A 80 -10.26 4.50 -6.50
C MET A 80 -11.70 4.66 -5.97
N THR A 81 -12.52 5.53 -6.56
CA THR A 81 -13.95 5.62 -6.21
C THR A 81 -14.65 4.30 -6.53
N LYS A 82 -15.59 3.89 -5.67
CA LYS A 82 -16.33 2.63 -5.78
C LYS A 82 -17.82 2.88 -5.98
N ARG A 83 -18.52 1.82 -6.40
CA ARG A 83 -19.98 1.76 -6.36
C ARG A 83 -20.40 0.57 -5.51
N ASN A 84 -21.21 0.81 -4.49
CA ASN A 84 -21.97 -0.24 -3.83
C ASN A 84 -23.38 -0.25 -4.45
N PRO A 85 -23.82 -1.34 -5.13
CA PRO A 85 -25.12 -1.41 -5.79
C PRO A 85 -26.33 -1.19 -4.86
N ARG A 86 -26.16 -1.33 -3.54
CA ARG A 86 -27.22 -1.10 -2.55
C ARG A 86 -27.56 0.38 -2.36
N PHE A 87 -26.71 1.28 -2.83
CA PHE A 87 -26.83 2.72 -2.61
C PHE A 87 -26.77 3.48 -3.95
N PRO A 88 -27.27 4.73 -3.99
CA PRO A 88 -27.04 5.60 -5.12
C PRO A 88 -25.55 5.71 -5.46
N PRO A 89 -25.18 5.82 -6.75
CA PRO A 89 -23.79 5.99 -7.13
C PRO A 89 -23.24 7.28 -6.53
N LEU A 90 -21.99 7.21 -6.05
CA LEU A 90 -21.22 8.39 -5.71
C LEU A 90 -21.13 9.34 -6.90
N GLN A 91 -21.25 10.65 -6.65
CA GLN A 91 -21.17 11.68 -7.67
C GLN A 91 -20.08 12.71 -7.37
N SER A 92 -19.30 13.09 -8.37
CA SER A 92 -18.36 14.21 -8.31
C SER A 92 -18.60 15.16 -9.48
N TRP A 93 -18.71 16.46 -9.22
CA TRP A 93 -18.96 17.47 -10.24
C TRP A 93 -17.94 18.59 -10.14
N TYR A 94 -17.34 18.95 -11.28
CA TYR A 94 -16.33 19.99 -11.41
C TYR A 94 -16.77 20.98 -12.49
N PHE A 95 -16.86 22.26 -12.15
CA PHE A 95 -17.41 23.28 -13.06
C PHE A 95 -16.43 23.61 -14.18
N ARG A 96 -15.14 23.60 -13.86
CA ARG A 96 -14.06 23.93 -14.78
C ARG A 96 -13.40 22.65 -15.29
N ASP A 97 -12.11 22.48 -15.05
CA ASP A 97 -11.28 21.33 -15.44
C ASP A 97 -10.79 20.52 -14.23
N VAL A 98 -10.13 19.39 -14.52
CA VAL A 98 -9.45 18.55 -13.53
C VAL A 98 -8.00 18.29 -13.93
N GLY A 99 -7.15 17.97 -12.94
CA GLY A 99 -5.72 17.74 -13.14
C GLY A 99 -5.38 16.30 -13.54
N ASP A 100 -4.07 16.04 -13.63
CA ASP A 100 -3.51 14.78 -14.12
C ASP A 100 -3.97 13.54 -13.34
N SER A 101 -4.00 12.40 -14.03
CA SER A 101 -4.43 11.09 -13.49
C SER A 101 -5.84 11.10 -12.91
N PHE A 102 -6.72 11.95 -13.45
CA PHE A 102 -8.12 11.99 -13.06
C PHE A 102 -8.80 10.63 -13.20
N ALA A 103 -9.59 10.22 -12.21
CA ALA A 103 -10.32 8.96 -12.17
C ALA A 103 -9.43 7.70 -12.33
N GLU A 104 -8.16 7.76 -11.93
CA GLU A 104 -7.28 6.59 -11.90
C GLU A 104 -7.84 5.50 -10.97
N PHE A 105 -7.82 4.25 -11.41
CA PHE A 105 -8.35 3.09 -10.67
C PHE A 105 -9.82 3.24 -10.25
N LYS A 106 -10.61 4.10 -10.91
CA LYS A 106 -12.05 4.24 -10.66
C LYS A 106 -12.76 2.91 -10.90
N ALA A 107 -13.49 2.45 -9.89
CA ALA A 107 -14.25 1.21 -9.90
C ALA A 107 -15.77 1.44 -9.86
N GLY A 108 -16.22 2.69 -9.74
CA GLY A 108 -17.62 3.05 -9.76
C GLY A 108 -17.89 4.53 -9.47
N GLY A 109 -19.17 4.89 -9.51
CA GLY A 109 -19.62 6.28 -9.38
C GLY A 109 -19.65 7.02 -10.71
N ILE A 110 -20.12 8.27 -10.66
CA ILE A 110 -20.27 9.15 -11.81
C ILE A 110 -19.47 10.43 -11.54
N ALA A 111 -18.66 10.85 -12.50
CA ALA A 111 -18.00 12.14 -12.45
C ALA A 111 -18.45 13.02 -13.62
N VAL A 112 -18.56 14.32 -13.40
CA VAL A 112 -18.94 15.31 -14.41
C VAL A 112 -17.94 16.47 -14.41
N VAL A 113 -17.38 16.79 -15.58
CA VAL A 113 -16.44 17.91 -15.77
C VAL A 113 -17.02 18.86 -16.83
N CYS A 114 -17.52 20.03 -16.41
CA CYS A 114 -18.26 20.93 -17.28
C CYS A 114 -17.38 21.76 -18.23
N GLY A 115 -16.07 21.88 -17.97
CA GLY A 115 -15.12 22.57 -18.85
C GLY A 115 -15.44 24.04 -19.09
N VAL A 116 -16.07 24.73 -18.13
CA VAL A 116 -16.27 26.19 -18.20
C VAL A 116 -14.97 26.87 -17.78
N ASP A 117 -14.43 27.77 -18.61
CA ASP A 117 -13.17 28.50 -18.36
C ASP A 117 -12.05 27.64 -17.74
N PRO A 118 -11.68 26.50 -18.38
CA PRO A 118 -10.72 25.57 -17.84
C PRO A 118 -9.32 26.20 -17.74
N ARG A 119 -8.52 25.79 -16.75
CA ARG A 119 -7.11 26.23 -16.65
C ARG A 119 -6.28 25.79 -17.86
N ASN A 120 -6.64 24.67 -18.48
CA ASN A 120 -6.05 24.18 -19.72
C ASN A 120 -7.15 23.84 -20.75
N PRO A 121 -7.51 24.79 -21.64
CA PRO A 121 -8.57 24.59 -22.65
C PRO A 121 -8.33 23.44 -23.62
N ASP A 122 -7.07 23.09 -23.86
CA ASP A 122 -6.72 22.00 -24.79
C ASP A 122 -6.76 20.62 -24.12
N ASN A 123 -6.87 20.55 -22.80
CA ASN A 123 -6.86 19.28 -22.07
C ASN A 123 -7.54 19.37 -20.70
N ILE A 124 -8.87 19.20 -20.68
CA ILE A 124 -9.66 19.44 -19.47
C ILE A 124 -9.60 18.30 -18.43
N LEU A 125 -9.07 17.13 -18.80
CA LEU A 125 -8.98 15.95 -17.93
C LEU A 125 -7.54 15.65 -17.46
N GLY A 126 -6.58 16.53 -17.76
CA GLY A 126 -5.18 16.32 -17.41
C GLY A 126 -4.48 15.20 -18.18
N TYR A 127 -3.24 14.90 -17.81
CA TYR A 127 -2.42 13.81 -18.37
C TYR A 127 -2.88 12.45 -17.85
N ARG A 128 -2.93 11.44 -18.74
CA ARG A 128 -3.31 10.05 -18.43
C ARG A 128 -4.61 9.87 -17.60
N PRO A 129 -5.74 10.44 -18.01
CA PRO A 129 -7.00 10.22 -17.31
C PRO A 129 -7.45 8.75 -17.43
N CYS A 130 -8.11 8.28 -16.38
CA CYS A 130 -8.80 6.99 -16.29
C CYS A 130 -7.92 5.73 -16.42
N VAL A 131 -6.60 5.84 -16.16
CA VAL A 131 -5.70 4.67 -16.11
C VAL A 131 -6.18 3.69 -15.05
N GLY A 132 -6.27 2.41 -15.39
CA GLY A 132 -6.72 1.36 -14.49
C GLY A 132 -8.20 1.45 -14.10
N MET A 133 -9.00 2.29 -14.77
CA MET A 133 -10.44 2.36 -14.52
C MET A 133 -11.12 1.04 -14.91
N VAL A 134 -11.87 0.47 -13.96
CA VAL A 134 -12.58 -0.82 -14.10
C VAL A 134 -14.09 -0.70 -13.95
N GLY A 135 -14.60 0.47 -13.55
CA GLY A 135 -16.03 0.73 -13.48
C GLY A 135 -16.35 2.21 -13.27
N GLY A 136 -17.61 2.59 -13.48
CA GLY A 136 -18.07 3.98 -13.37
C GLY A 136 -18.14 4.71 -14.71
N THR A 137 -18.53 5.99 -14.65
CA THR A 137 -18.75 6.84 -15.82
C THR A 137 -18.17 8.23 -15.58
N VAL A 138 -17.56 8.82 -16.60
CA VAL A 138 -17.11 10.22 -16.60
C VAL A 138 -17.79 10.94 -17.77
N TYR A 139 -18.58 11.96 -17.48
CA TYR A 139 -19.12 12.88 -18.47
C TYR A 139 -18.25 14.13 -18.52
N PHE A 140 -17.92 14.62 -19.71
CA PHE A 140 -17.12 15.83 -19.82
C PHE A 140 -17.49 16.65 -21.06
N ARG A 141 -17.26 17.97 -20.99
CA ARG A 141 -17.45 18.93 -22.07
C ARG A 141 -16.16 19.69 -22.35
N GLY A 142 -15.56 19.50 -23.53
CA GLY A 142 -14.32 20.17 -23.95
C GLY A 142 -13.28 19.21 -24.53
N GLN A 143 -12.07 19.70 -24.78
CA GLN A 143 -11.01 18.95 -25.45
C GLN A 143 -10.18 18.10 -24.47
N ILE A 144 -9.73 16.93 -24.93
CA ILE A 144 -8.78 16.07 -24.23
C ILE A 144 -7.66 15.66 -25.19
N LYS A 145 -6.42 15.57 -24.70
CA LYS A 145 -5.27 15.17 -25.53
C LYS A 145 -5.12 13.65 -25.63
N GLU A 146 -5.43 12.94 -24.56
CA GLU A 146 -5.28 11.50 -24.45
C GLU A 146 -6.19 10.90 -23.38
N TYR A 147 -6.28 9.57 -23.36
CA TYR A 147 -6.96 8.79 -22.32
C TYR A 147 -6.45 7.33 -22.37
N ALA A 148 -6.70 6.57 -21.31
CA ALA A 148 -6.29 5.17 -21.19
C ALA A 148 -7.11 4.21 -22.08
N LYS A 149 -6.84 4.20 -23.40
CA LYS A 149 -7.56 3.39 -24.41
C LYS A 149 -7.66 1.89 -24.08
N GLU A 150 -6.72 1.37 -23.29
CA GLU A 150 -6.68 -0.01 -22.85
C GLU A 150 -7.73 -0.34 -21.79
N ASP A 151 -8.09 0.64 -20.98
CA ASP A 151 -8.99 0.48 -19.84
C ASP A 151 -10.40 1.01 -20.12
N VAL A 152 -10.50 2.05 -20.94
CA VAL A 152 -11.75 2.78 -21.16
C VAL A 152 -12.12 2.94 -22.62
N MET A 153 -13.40 3.25 -22.85
CA MET A 153 -14.00 3.62 -24.12
C MET A 153 -14.42 5.08 -24.08
N LEU A 154 -14.16 5.82 -25.16
CA LEU A 154 -14.71 7.15 -25.41
C LEU A 154 -15.94 7.02 -26.32
N GLU A 155 -17.07 7.55 -25.88
CA GLU A 155 -18.37 7.39 -26.52
C GLU A 155 -19.14 8.71 -26.57
N GLU A 156 -20.07 8.80 -27.53
CA GLU A 156 -21.12 9.82 -27.54
C GLU A 156 -22.16 9.53 -26.45
N LEU A 157 -22.87 10.55 -26.00
CA LEU A 157 -23.95 10.38 -25.03
C LEU A 157 -25.19 9.78 -25.69
N THR A 158 -25.85 8.85 -24.98
CA THR A 158 -27.19 8.39 -25.34
C THR A 158 -28.26 9.39 -24.85
N SER A 159 -29.49 9.25 -25.32
CA SER A 159 -30.61 10.07 -24.83
C SER A 159 -30.82 9.93 -23.32
N GLN A 160 -30.59 8.73 -22.77
CA GLN A 160 -30.69 8.48 -21.32
C GLN A 160 -29.55 9.15 -20.54
N ASP A 161 -28.33 9.11 -21.08
CA ASP A 161 -27.19 9.84 -20.49
C ASP A 161 -27.50 11.34 -20.43
N TRP A 162 -28.07 11.88 -21.51
CA TRP A 162 -28.39 13.29 -21.62
C TRP A 162 -29.50 13.73 -20.66
N GLU A 163 -30.57 12.94 -20.57
CA GLU A 163 -31.64 13.19 -19.60
C GLU A 163 -31.10 13.17 -18.16
N TRP A 164 -30.26 12.18 -17.82
CA TRP A 164 -29.64 12.11 -16.50
C TRP A 164 -28.75 13.33 -16.23
N LEU A 165 -27.87 13.67 -17.18
CA LEU A 165 -26.92 14.77 -17.05
C LEU A 165 -27.65 16.11 -16.87
N THR A 166 -28.62 16.41 -17.74
CA THR A 166 -29.38 17.67 -17.69
C THR A 166 -30.24 17.79 -16.43
N THR A 167 -30.83 16.67 -15.96
CA THR A 167 -31.62 16.64 -14.72
C THR A 167 -30.75 16.91 -13.49
N ASN A 168 -29.59 16.26 -13.39
CA ASN A 168 -28.71 16.36 -12.22
C ASN A 168 -27.80 17.61 -12.24
N MET A 169 -27.67 18.27 -13.39
CA MET A 169 -26.91 19.51 -13.51
C MET A 169 -27.62 20.70 -12.87
N LYS A 170 -28.96 20.73 -12.84
CA LYS A 170 -29.72 21.81 -12.19
C LYS A 170 -29.42 21.95 -10.69
N PRO A 171 -29.54 20.89 -9.85
CA PRO A 171 -29.21 21.00 -8.44
C PRO A 171 -27.72 21.30 -8.21
N TYR A 172 -26.84 20.80 -9.09
CA TYR A 172 -25.42 21.14 -9.06
C TYR A 172 -25.16 22.63 -9.27
N LEU A 173 -25.67 23.20 -10.36
CA LEU A 173 -25.49 24.62 -10.68
C LEU A 173 -26.12 25.54 -9.63
N ALA A 174 -27.27 25.14 -9.06
CA ALA A 174 -27.88 25.86 -7.96
C ALA A 174 -26.99 25.84 -6.70
N ALA A 175 -26.42 24.69 -6.34
CA ALA A 175 -25.58 24.55 -5.15
C ALA A 175 -24.26 25.35 -5.23
N ILE A 176 -23.71 25.54 -6.42
CA ILE A 176 -22.48 26.30 -6.64
C ILE A 176 -22.71 27.76 -7.05
N ASP A 177 -23.96 28.25 -7.01
CA ASP A 177 -24.32 29.61 -7.47
C ASP A 177 -23.91 29.92 -8.93
N LYS A 178 -24.19 28.98 -9.83
CA LYS A 178 -23.93 29.09 -11.29
C LYS A 178 -25.15 28.73 -12.14
N ALA A 179 -26.36 28.92 -11.62
CA ALA A 179 -27.61 28.58 -12.31
C ALA A 179 -27.74 29.23 -13.71
N THR A 180 -27.12 30.40 -13.92
CA THR A 180 -27.11 31.09 -15.23
C THR A 180 -26.46 30.31 -16.36
N TYR A 181 -25.61 29.33 -16.06
CA TYR A 181 -24.92 28.49 -17.05
C TYR A 181 -25.75 27.29 -17.52
N GLU A 182 -26.95 27.05 -16.96
CA GLU A 182 -27.79 25.91 -17.35
C GLU A 182 -28.06 25.91 -18.86
N ALA A 183 -28.52 27.03 -19.40
CA ALA A 183 -28.85 27.15 -20.82
C ALA A 183 -27.65 26.93 -21.75
N GLU A 184 -26.43 27.29 -21.31
CA GLU A 184 -25.21 27.03 -22.07
C GLU A 184 -24.84 25.54 -22.03
N LEU A 185 -24.77 24.96 -20.83
CA LEU A 185 -24.29 23.59 -20.61
C LEU A 185 -25.28 22.54 -21.13
N THR A 186 -26.57 22.88 -21.24
CA THR A 186 -27.62 22.01 -21.78
C THR A 186 -28.04 22.36 -23.21
N LYS A 187 -27.24 23.16 -23.93
CA LYS A 187 -27.59 23.60 -25.28
C LYS A 187 -27.58 22.46 -26.30
N SER A 188 -26.58 21.59 -26.22
CA SER A 188 -26.35 20.52 -27.20
C SER A 188 -25.76 19.29 -26.53
N ILE A 189 -26.39 18.13 -26.76
CA ILE A 189 -25.84 16.83 -26.36
C ILE A 189 -24.47 16.55 -27.01
N GLY A 190 -24.25 17.09 -28.22
CA GLY A 190 -23.03 16.88 -29.00
C GLY A 190 -21.81 17.61 -28.46
N ASP A 191 -21.97 18.51 -27.49
CA ASP A 191 -20.84 19.18 -26.83
C ASP A 191 -20.20 18.29 -25.75
N TRP A 192 -20.90 17.23 -25.36
CA TRP A 192 -20.51 16.33 -24.29
C TRP A 192 -19.97 15.01 -24.83
N ARG A 193 -19.08 14.40 -24.08
CA ARG A 193 -18.57 13.05 -24.31
C ARG A 193 -18.61 12.24 -23.03
N LYS A 194 -18.63 10.92 -23.19
CA LYS A 194 -18.66 9.96 -22.09
C LYS A 194 -17.44 9.05 -22.17
N ILE A 195 -16.75 8.91 -21.05
CA ILE A 195 -15.79 7.83 -20.82
C ILE A 195 -16.43 6.80 -19.90
N ARG A 196 -16.37 5.52 -20.31
CA ARG A 196 -16.77 4.37 -19.50
C ARG A 196 -15.67 3.32 -19.44
N ALA A 197 -15.64 2.56 -18.36
CA ALA A 197 -14.75 1.39 -18.28
C ALA A 197 -15.13 0.35 -19.35
N ARG A 198 -14.12 -0.32 -19.90
CA ARG A 198 -14.32 -1.53 -20.70
C ARG A 198 -14.79 -2.68 -19.81
N THR A 199 -15.72 -3.49 -20.31
CA THR A 199 -16.18 -4.68 -19.60
C THR A 199 -15.10 -5.78 -19.63
N PRO A 200 -15.16 -6.77 -18.72
CA PRO A 200 -14.27 -7.92 -18.76
C PRO A 200 -14.30 -8.65 -20.11
N GLU A 201 -15.47 -8.75 -20.75
CA GLU A 201 -15.63 -9.35 -22.08
C GLU A 201 -14.90 -8.52 -23.15
N GLU A 202 -15.11 -7.20 -23.19
CA GLU A 202 -14.42 -6.30 -24.13
C GLU A 202 -12.89 -6.35 -23.96
N LYS A 203 -12.40 -6.46 -22.71
CA LYS A 203 -10.97 -6.65 -22.43
C LYS A 203 -10.47 -8.03 -22.85
N ALA A 204 -11.29 -9.07 -22.74
CA ALA A 204 -10.95 -10.43 -23.19
C ALA A 204 -10.90 -10.52 -24.72
N GLU A 205 -11.88 -9.95 -25.42
CA GLU A 205 -11.92 -9.86 -26.89
C GLU A 205 -10.70 -9.12 -27.44
N ARG A 206 -10.32 -7.99 -26.82
CA ARG A 206 -9.10 -7.26 -27.19
C ARG A 206 -7.85 -8.12 -27.00
N ARG A 207 -7.74 -8.83 -25.86
CA ARG A 207 -6.60 -9.74 -25.61
C ARG A 207 -6.55 -10.88 -26.61
N ALA A 208 -7.70 -11.47 -26.95
CA ALA A 208 -7.81 -12.49 -27.98
C ALA A 208 -7.40 -11.95 -29.36
N ALA A 209 -7.85 -10.75 -29.72
CA ALA A 209 -7.47 -10.07 -30.97
C ALA A 209 -5.99 -9.72 -31.03
N MET A 210 -5.36 -9.44 -29.89
CA MET A 210 -3.92 -9.15 -29.79
C MET A 210 -3.04 -10.39 -29.91
N GLY A 211 -3.60 -11.60 -29.77
CA GLY A 211 -2.90 -12.86 -30.01
C GLY A 211 -1.56 -12.98 -29.27
N THR A 212 -1.39 -12.33 -28.12
CA THR A 212 -0.11 -12.33 -27.40
C THR A 212 -0.03 -13.60 -26.57
N ASP A 213 0.54 -14.64 -27.16
CA ASP A 213 1.08 -15.74 -26.38
C ASP A 213 2.16 -15.19 -25.40
N ILE A 214 2.33 -15.85 -24.26
CA ILE A 214 3.21 -15.34 -23.20
C ILE A 214 4.69 -15.36 -23.61
N GLU A 215 5.07 -16.24 -24.54
CA GLU A 215 6.41 -16.31 -25.11
C GLU A 215 6.67 -15.10 -26.01
N SER A 216 5.74 -14.77 -26.90
CA SER A 216 5.77 -13.58 -27.74
C SER A 216 5.79 -12.30 -26.91
N TRP A 217 4.97 -12.19 -25.86
CA TRP A 217 5.03 -11.05 -24.94
C TRP A 217 6.40 -10.97 -24.24
N ARG A 218 6.93 -12.09 -23.73
CA ARG A 218 8.24 -12.14 -23.07
C ARG A 218 9.36 -11.67 -24.02
N LEU A 219 9.41 -12.23 -25.22
CA LEU A 219 10.47 -11.96 -26.20
C LEU A 219 10.37 -10.55 -26.78
N ASN A 220 9.15 -10.07 -27.07
CA ASN A 220 8.96 -8.84 -27.84
C ASN A 220 8.72 -7.59 -26.98
N VAL A 221 8.29 -7.75 -25.73
CA VAL A 221 8.01 -6.65 -24.79
C VAL A 221 8.96 -6.71 -23.59
N TRP A 222 8.85 -7.76 -22.78
CA TRP A 222 9.54 -7.84 -21.49
C TRP A 222 11.07 -7.81 -21.63
N GLU A 223 11.65 -8.66 -22.47
CA GLU A 223 13.11 -8.73 -22.63
C GLU A 223 13.70 -7.50 -23.32
N LYS A 224 12.90 -6.77 -24.11
CA LYS A 224 13.33 -5.48 -24.67
C LYS A 224 13.43 -4.39 -23.60
N GLU A 225 12.49 -4.37 -22.67
CA GLU A 225 12.46 -3.36 -21.60
C GLU A 225 13.43 -3.69 -20.46
N THR A 226 13.56 -4.97 -20.12
CA THR A 226 14.26 -5.41 -18.90
C THR A 226 15.56 -6.19 -19.16
N GLY A 227 15.87 -6.53 -20.42
CA GLY A 227 16.98 -7.38 -20.80
C GLY A 227 16.65 -8.88 -20.76
N ALA A 228 17.48 -9.70 -21.42
CA ALA A 228 17.30 -11.15 -21.48
C ALA A 228 17.38 -11.79 -20.07
N GLY A 229 16.24 -12.26 -19.56
CA GLY A 229 16.12 -12.73 -18.18
C GLY A 229 15.69 -11.74 -17.12
N GLY A 230 15.23 -10.56 -17.53
CA GLY A 230 14.80 -9.52 -16.60
C GLY A 230 15.95 -8.73 -15.98
N ILE A 231 15.60 -7.88 -15.01
CA ILE A 231 16.52 -6.91 -14.38
C ILE A 231 17.75 -7.53 -13.73
N PHE A 232 17.66 -8.79 -13.29
CA PHE A 232 18.79 -9.55 -12.72
C PHE A 232 19.47 -10.47 -13.72
N GLY A 233 19.02 -10.49 -14.97
CA GLY A 233 19.44 -11.47 -15.97
C GLY A 233 20.94 -11.49 -16.20
N ALA A 234 21.59 -10.33 -16.13
CA ALA A 234 23.04 -10.16 -16.28
C ALA A 234 23.86 -10.65 -15.06
N TYR A 235 23.24 -10.83 -13.90
CA TYR A 235 23.91 -11.30 -12.67
C TYR A 235 23.73 -12.80 -12.43
N LEU A 236 22.97 -13.48 -13.31
CA LEU A 236 22.79 -14.92 -13.23
C LEU A 236 23.96 -15.60 -13.94
N GLU A 237 24.91 -16.09 -13.16
CA GLU A 237 26.10 -16.82 -13.65
C GLU A 237 25.84 -18.33 -13.83
N HIS A 238 24.68 -18.82 -13.38
CA HIS A 238 24.30 -20.21 -13.48
C HIS A 238 23.30 -20.43 -14.63
N ASP A 239 23.25 -21.67 -15.13
CA ASP A 239 22.29 -22.04 -16.16
C ASP A 239 20.85 -21.94 -15.62
N ARG A 240 19.91 -21.52 -16.49
CA ARG A 240 18.50 -21.32 -16.14
C ARG A 240 17.70 -22.57 -16.46
N THR A 241 18.17 -23.69 -15.94
CA THR A 241 17.51 -24.99 -16.11
C THR A 241 16.46 -25.21 -15.05
N ILE A 242 15.52 -26.12 -15.34
CA ILE A 242 14.50 -26.53 -14.38
C ILE A 242 15.19 -27.39 -13.31
N ILE A 243 15.19 -26.91 -12.07
CA ILE A 243 15.68 -27.66 -10.91
C ILE A 243 14.52 -28.48 -10.32
N GLU A 244 14.79 -29.73 -9.95
CA GLU A 244 13.81 -30.60 -9.30
C GLU A 244 13.29 -30.01 -7.98
N PHE A 245 12.06 -30.40 -7.60
CA PHE A 245 11.44 -29.93 -6.36
C PHE A 245 12.22 -30.36 -5.10
N VAL A 246 12.86 -31.54 -5.14
CA VAL A 246 13.72 -32.08 -4.07
C VAL A 246 15.15 -32.25 -4.61
N PRO A 247 15.94 -31.16 -4.70
CA PRO A 247 17.25 -31.23 -5.32
C PRO A 247 18.28 -31.91 -4.42
N ALA A 248 19.22 -32.61 -5.04
CA ALA A 248 20.37 -33.26 -4.38
C ALA A 248 21.70 -32.64 -4.84
N GLY A 249 22.83 -33.08 -4.25
CA GLY A 249 24.16 -32.61 -4.64
C GLY A 249 24.38 -31.12 -4.39
N ALA A 250 24.87 -30.40 -5.40
CA ALA A 250 25.18 -28.98 -5.34
C ALA A 250 23.94 -28.11 -5.08
N ASP A 251 22.78 -28.51 -5.61
CA ASP A 251 21.52 -27.76 -5.50
C ASP A 251 20.71 -28.12 -4.24
N ARG A 252 21.26 -28.97 -3.36
CA ARG A 252 20.58 -29.39 -2.12
C ARG A 252 20.27 -28.17 -1.23
N ARG A 253 18.98 -27.88 -1.11
CA ARG A 253 18.46 -26.76 -0.29
C ARG A 253 18.58 -27.00 1.22
N PHE A 254 18.38 -28.24 1.67
CA PHE A 254 18.45 -28.62 3.09
C PHE A 254 19.66 -29.52 3.36
N LYS A 255 20.66 -28.99 4.06
CA LYS A 255 21.84 -29.76 4.49
C LYS A 255 21.64 -30.19 5.96
N PRO A 256 21.72 -31.49 6.28
CA PRO A 256 21.67 -31.91 7.68
C PRO A 256 22.90 -31.35 8.41
N VAL A 257 22.67 -30.74 9.57
CA VAL A 257 23.73 -30.27 10.46
C VAL A 257 23.74 -31.16 11.69
N TRP A 258 24.90 -31.71 12.04
CA TRP A 258 25.07 -32.48 13.26
C TRP A 258 25.09 -31.52 14.46
N ASN A 259 23.95 -31.38 15.14
CA ASN A 259 23.81 -30.46 16.27
C ASN A 259 23.92 -31.22 17.61
N ASN A 260 25.14 -31.66 17.93
CA ASN A 260 25.44 -32.42 19.15
C ASN A 260 25.11 -31.66 20.44
N ASN A 261 24.99 -30.34 20.35
CA ASN A 261 24.88 -29.46 21.51
C ASN A 261 23.49 -29.49 22.19
N LYS A 262 22.48 -30.11 21.56
CA LYS A 262 21.13 -30.26 22.14
C LYS A 262 21.11 -31.16 23.40
N TYR A 263 22.09 -32.05 23.56
CA TYR A 263 22.17 -33.00 24.67
C TYR A 263 23.28 -32.67 25.68
N LEU A 264 23.97 -31.53 25.52
CA LEU A 264 24.94 -31.08 26.52
C LEU A 264 24.20 -30.53 27.76
N PRO A 265 24.80 -30.67 28.97
CA PRO A 265 24.30 -29.98 30.15
C PRO A 265 24.12 -28.48 29.86
N PRO A 266 23.05 -27.83 30.36
CA PRO A 266 22.71 -26.44 30.02
C PRO A 266 23.86 -25.44 30.23
N CYS A 267 24.69 -25.66 31.24
CA CYS A 267 25.87 -24.82 31.50
C CYS A 267 26.99 -24.97 30.45
N ALA A 268 27.15 -26.15 29.85
CA ALA A 268 28.09 -26.36 28.76
C ALA A 268 27.55 -25.76 27.45
N TRP A 269 26.28 -25.99 27.14
CA TRP A 269 25.63 -25.41 25.96
C TRP A 269 25.61 -23.88 25.97
N ALA A 270 25.35 -23.26 27.12
CA ALA A 270 25.34 -21.80 27.24
C ALA A 270 26.75 -21.19 27.22
N CYS A 271 27.81 -22.00 27.34
CA CYS A 271 29.18 -21.52 27.27
C CYS A 271 29.58 -21.31 25.79
N PRO A 272 30.01 -20.11 25.37
CA PRO A 272 30.49 -19.91 23.99
C PRO A 272 31.72 -20.76 23.62
N SER A 273 32.41 -21.30 24.62
CA SER A 273 33.57 -22.18 24.47
C SER A 273 33.24 -23.65 24.79
N ASP A 274 31.96 -23.99 24.99
CA ASP A 274 31.48 -25.34 25.31
C ASP A 274 32.18 -26.01 26.52
N ILE A 275 32.65 -25.21 27.49
CA ILE A 275 33.39 -25.70 28.66
C ILE A 275 32.47 -26.56 29.54
N PRO A 276 32.80 -27.85 29.80
CA PRO A 276 31.96 -28.75 30.59
C PRO A 276 32.10 -28.48 32.10
N THR A 277 31.57 -27.35 32.53
CA THR A 277 31.79 -26.80 33.87
C THR A 277 31.19 -27.67 35.00
N GLN A 278 30.14 -28.45 34.70
CA GLN A 278 29.61 -29.49 35.57
C GLN A 278 30.64 -30.59 35.88
N GLN A 279 31.46 -30.98 34.90
CA GLN A 279 32.54 -31.97 35.11
C GLN A 279 33.66 -31.36 35.96
N ARG A 280 34.02 -30.10 35.68
CA ARG A 280 34.95 -29.32 36.50
C ARG A 280 34.51 -29.29 37.97
N ALA A 281 33.23 -28.98 38.23
CA ALA A 281 32.68 -28.96 39.58
C ALA A 281 32.71 -30.35 40.25
N SER A 282 32.50 -31.42 39.49
CA SER A 282 32.61 -32.80 39.99
C SER A 282 34.05 -33.16 40.41
N LEU A 283 35.05 -32.78 39.61
CA LEU A 283 36.47 -32.98 39.93
C LEU A 283 36.88 -32.22 41.20
N ILE A 284 36.45 -30.96 41.33
CA ILE A 284 36.71 -30.15 42.53
C ILE A 284 36.07 -30.78 43.78
N ARG A 285 34.86 -31.33 43.67
CA ARG A 285 34.20 -32.06 44.79
C ARG A 285 34.91 -33.34 45.21
N GLN A 286 35.80 -33.86 44.36
CA GLN A 286 36.62 -35.05 44.63
C GLN A 286 38.05 -34.68 45.05
N ASP A 287 38.30 -33.40 45.36
CA ASP A 287 39.63 -32.85 45.67
C ASP A 287 40.67 -33.01 44.53
N ARG A 288 40.20 -33.18 43.29
CA ARG A 288 41.04 -33.32 42.07
C ARG A 288 41.23 -31.97 41.38
N TYR A 289 41.91 -31.05 42.06
CA TYR A 289 42.05 -29.66 41.62
C TYR A 289 42.88 -29.50 40.33
N GLU A 290 43.98 -30.24 40.19
CA GLU A 290 44.85 -30.19 39.00
C GLU A 290 44.11 -30.65 37.74
N GLU A 291 43.37 -31.77 37.83
CA GLU A 291 42.58 -32.28 36.70
C GLU A 291 41.42 -31.34 36.35
N ALA A 292 40.85 -30.65 37.34
CA ALA A 292 39.84 -29.62 37.10
C ALA A 292 40.42 -28.41 36.35
N LEU A 293 41.68 -28.04 36.61
CA LEU A 293 42.40 -27.00 35.87
C LEU A 293 42.73 -27.48 34.45
N GLU A 294 43.30 -28.68 34.30
CA GLU A 294 43.64 -29.28 33.00
C GLU A 294 42.42 -29.37 32.08
N LEU A 295 41.26 -29.72 32.63
CA LEU A 295 40.00 -29.75 31.90
C LEU A 295 39.67 -28.39 31.28
N VAL A 296 39.80 -27.29 32.04
CA VAL A 296 39.47 -25.95 31.50
C VAL A 296 40.53 -25.49 30.50
N LEU A 297 41.80 -25.82 30.73
CA LEU A 297 42.90 -25.49 29.82
C LEU A 297 42.74 -26.13 28.43
N LYS A 298 41.98 -27.23 28.30
CA LYS A 298 41.60 -27.82 26.99
C LYS A 298 40.70 -26.91 26.15
N TYR A 299 40.01 -25.96 26.77
CA TYR A 299 39.03 -25.09 26.11
C TYR A 299 39.37 -23.59 26.21
N SER A 300 40.09 -23.17 27.25
CA SER A 300 40.47 -21.78 27.47
C SER A 300 41.89 -21.67 28.03
N PRO A 301 42.81 -20.94 27.36
CA PRO A 301 44.19 -20.81 27.83
C PRO A 301 44.34 -19.93 29.09
N PHE A 302 43.29 -19.20 29.48
CA PHE A 302 43.33 -18.22 30.59
C PHE A 302 42.16 -18.40 31.57
N PRO A 303 42.05 -19.55 32.26
CA PRO A 303 40.92 -19.85 33.15
C PRO A 303 40.78 -18.84 34.30
N GLY A 304 41.89 -18.41 34.89
CA GLY A 304 41.94 -17.42 35.97
C GLY A 304 41.44 -16.04 35.54
N THR A 305 42.03 -15.49 34.48
CA THR A 305 41.75 -14.13 34.01
C THR A 305 40.43 -14.05 33.26
N VAL A 306 40.15 -14.98 32.34
CA VAL A 306 38.94 -14.93 31.50
C VAL A 306 37.75 -15.44 32.28
N CYS A 307 37.71 -16.73 32.66
CA CYS A 307 36.56 -17.29 33.36
C CYS A 307 36.37 -16.68 34.76
N GLY A 308 37.46 -16.33 35.46
CA GLY A 308 37.41 -15.77 36.81
C GLY A 308 37.18 -14.26 36.92
N THR A 309 37.33 -13.50 35.81
CA THR A 309 37.23 -12.03 35.87
C THR A 309 36.37 -11.44 34.76
N VAL A 310 36.73 -11.69 33.50
CA VAL A 310 36.16 -10.99 32.33
C VAL A 310 34.86 -11.63 31.81
N CYS A 311 34.74 -12.96 31.92
CA CYS A 311 33.62 -13.72 31.37
C CYS A 311 32.27 -13.23 31.93
N PRO A 312 31.24 -13.06 31.08
CA PRO A 312 29.88 -12.76 31.54
C PRO A 312 29.23 -13.94 32.27
N ASN A 313 29.83 -15.14 32.21
CA ASN A 313 29.40 -16.36 32.89
C ASN A 313 27.97 -16.81 32.54
N LEU A 314 27.61 -16.82 31.24
CA LEU A 314 26.31 -17.32 30.75
C LEU A 314 25.98 -18.75 31.21
N CYS A 315 27.01 -19.55 31.49
CA CYS A 315 26.87 -20.89 32.07
C CYS A 315 26.25 -20.88 33.48
N MET A 316 26.38 -19.77 34.22
CA MET A 316 25.72 -19.54 35.51
C MET A 316 24.23 -19.22 35.32
N ASP A 317 23.89 -18.41 34.31
CA ASP A 317 22.48 -18.07 33.99
C ASP A 317 21.69 -19.32 33.58
N ALA A 318 22.33 -20.22 32.82
CA ALA A 318 21.75 -21.49 32.43
C ALA A 318 21.87 -22.62 33.48
N CYS A 319 22.43 -22.34 34.66
CA CYS A 319 22.74 -23.38 35.65
C CYS A 319 21.46 -23.94 36.29
N THR A 320 21.20 -25.24 36.11
CA THR A 320 20.02 -25.91 36.68
C THR A 320 20.00 -25.87 38.21
N ARG A 321 21.15 -25.78 38.87
CA ARG A 321 21.23 -25.61 40.33
C ARG A 321 20.65 -24.27 40.81
N GLY A 322 20.70 -23.23 39.99
CA GLY A 322 20.07 -21.94 40.28
C GLY A 322 18.55 -22.02 40.47
N GLN A 323 17.91 -23.11 40.03
CA GLN A 323 16.49 -23.39 40.28
C GLN A 323 16.21 -23.95 41.68
N ILE A 324 17.24 -24.39 42.40
CA ILE A 324 17.14 -24.95 43.75
C ILE A 324 17.63 -23.93 44.78
N ASP A 325 18.86 -23.44 44.62
CA ASP A 325 19.47 -22.48 45.53
C ASP A 325 20.13 -21.33 44.78
N ARG A 326 21.39 -21.50 44.35
CA ARG A 326 22.15 -20.51 43.60
C ARG A 326 22.97 -21.21 42.52
N PRO A 327 23.20 -20.56 41.36
CA PRO A 327 24.13 -21.07 40.37
C PRO A 327 25.49 -21.42 40.98
N LEU A 328 26.15 -22.42 40.42
CA LEU A 328 27.55 -22.67 40.76
C LEU A 328 28.37 -21.44 40.40
N ASP A 329 29.18 -20.95 41.34
CA ASP A 329 29.95 -19.72 41.14
C ASP A 329 31.19 -19.99 40.26
N ILE A 330 30.96 -20.02 38.95
CA ILE A 330 31.99 -20.32 37.95
C ILE A 330 33.06 -19.24 37.93
N LYS A 331 32.70 -18.01 38.30
CA LYS A 331 33.64 -16.90 38.44
C LYS A 331 34.63 -17.18 39.57
N SER A 332 34.15 -17.57 40.74
CA SER A 332 35.03 -17.96 41.85
C SER A 332 35.85 -19.19 41.52
N LEU A 333 35.27 -20.20 40.87
CA LEU A 333 36.03 -21.36 40.39
C LEU A 333 37.12 -20.94 39.40
N GLY A 334 36.81 -20.03 38.46
CA GLY A 334 37.79 -19.44 37.55
C GLY A 334 38.97 -18.84 38.30
N ARG A 335 38.72 -18.04 39.34
CA ARG A 335 39.78 -17.42 40.16
C ARG A 335 40.66 -18.44 40.89
N LEU A 336 40.08 -19.53 41.39
CA LEU A 336 40.86 -20.61 42.04
C LEU A 336 41.94 -21.18 41.12
N SER A 337 41.79 -21.08 39.79
CA SER A 337 42.83 -21.48 38.84
C SER A 337 44.12 -20.67 38.91
N LEU A 338 44.15 -19.54 39.64
CA LEU A 338 45.38 -18.76 39.89
C LEU A 338 46.24 -19.36 41.00
N ASP A 339 45.62 -20.10 41.93
CA ASP A 339 46.25 -20.61 43.14
C ASP A 339 46.62 -22.11 43.03
N ILE A 340 46.26 -22.75 41.92
CA ILE A 340 46.62 -24.14 41.61
C ILE A 340 47.95 -24.10 40.83
N PRO A 341 49.01 -24.78 41.32
CA PRO A 341 50.36 -24.76 40.73
C PRO A 341 50.43 -25.13 39.25
#